data_AF-A0A6V2KIW3-F1
#
_entry.id   AF-A0A6V2KIW3-F1
#
_cell.length_a   1.000
_cell.length_b   1.000
_cell.length_c   1.000
_cell.angle_alpha   90.00
_cell.angle_beta   90.00
_cell.angle_gamma   90.00
#
_symmetry.space_group_name_H-M   'P 1'
#
loop_
_entity.id
_entity.type
_entity.pdbx_description
1 polymer ?
#
loop_
_entity_poly.entity_id
_entity_poly.type
_entity_poly.pdbx_seq_one_letter_code
_entity_poly.pdbx_strand_id
1 'polypeptide(L)'
;MPMSLFFLPLNLSHLHFLICSSKGSDAPKSDFLARNGLRYGKVYGYAVDMDAAGPTEGLWRDVFHKSRGNGAEVPGKFVAIDWQWDGTVKNFRHDGAWDFQTDVPGYEGTTTKWWNGAGYNDDGSKTEHNSPDTRPGNTAFIQGSTAGYFGHYYINDITEALNAAGDFPAELDASYFVYQGENDITGQIDLMGNGLYNKVTECFNLDDAHKNCDSDFSIKNTFEDIDGLEVIAAKEGLFAVIQEDSGNDLGERMFISSVLEHKDDNKELKYYFMAQSGGKYNTRMAEGVGIPATSNPEGGAHEFSGIIDLSGMLAKAKSGEFLINAKDGAAKRMAEFDVSINDKLIALGLQAHNMKSGPVGSLKADRGGQVLVYKPDI
;
A
#
# COMPACT_ATOMS: atom_id res chain seq x y z
N MET A 1 -18.48 23.20 0.10
CA MET A 1 -17.58 22.35 -0.70
C MET A 1 -17.93 20.91 -0.37
N PRO A 2 -17.96 19.99 -1.34
CA PRO A 2 -17.98 18.56 -1.02
C PRO A 2 -16.74 18.24 -0.17
N MET A 3 -16.94 17.54 0.95
CA MET A 3 -15.82 17.03 1.75
C MET A 3 -15.07 15.98 0.92
N SER A 4 -13.76 15.91 1.06
CA SER A 4 -12.90 14.99 0.31
C SER A 4 -11.99 14.26 1.29
N LEU A 5 -11.85 12.95 1.10
CA LEU A 5 -10.95 12.11 1.88
C LEU A 5 -9.59 12.08 1.19
N PHE A 6 -8.51 12.24 1.95
CA PHE A 6 -7.15 12.09 1.45
C PHE A 6 -6.38 11.13 2.36
N PHE A 7 -5.50 10.33 1.77
CA PHE A 7 -4.56 9.49 2.51
C PHE A 7 -3.19 10.15 2.48
N LEU A 8 -2.60 10.38 3.64
CA LEU A 8 -1.25 10.96 3.77
C LEU A 8 -0.41 10.03 4.64
N PRO A 9 0.71 9.49 4.13
CA PRO A 9 1.69 8.81 4.97
C PRO A 9 2.47 9.87 5.74
N LEU A 10 2.18 10.03 7.03
CA LEU A 10 2.96 10.83 7.97
C LEU A 10 3.52 9.87 9.03
N ASN A 11 4.81 9.53 8.92
CA ASN A 11 5.56 8.61 9.81
C ASN A 11 5.13 7.12 9.76
N LEU A 12 6.10 6.25 9.42
CA LEU A 12 5.87 4.95 8.73
C LEU A 12 5.43 3.78 9.62
N SER A 13 5.36 3.94 10.94
CA SER A 13 4.94 2.86 11.86
C SER A 13 3.47 2.91 12.28
N HIS A 14 2.76 4.00 11.96
CA HIS A 14 1.42 4.29 12.46
C HIS A 14 0.43 4.55 11.32
N LEU A 15 -0.81 4.09 11.51
CA LEU A 15 -1.89 4.19 10.54
C LEU A 15 -2.60 5.54 10.64
N HIS A 16 -2.67 6.28 9.53
CA HIS A 16 -3.30 7.60 9.46
C HIS A 16 -4.19 7.77 8.23
N PHE A 17 -5.30 8.47 8.38
CA PHE A 17 -6.03 9.04 7.26
C PHE A 17 -6.52 10.46 7.55
N LEU A 18 -6.81 11.23 6.50
CA LEU A 18 -7.16 12.65 6.57
C LEU A 18 -8.60 12.88 6.09
N ILE A 19 -9.43 13.49 6.94
CA ILE A 19 -10.74 14.01 6.56
C ILE A 19 -10.62 15.51 6.33
N CYS A 20 -11.17 16.04 5.23
CA CYS A 20 -11.17 17.48 4.96
C CYS A 20 -12.52 18.16 5.20
N SER A 21 -12.53 19.32 5.87
CA SER A 21 -13.70 20.17 6.08
C SER A 21 -13.55 21.57 5.47
N SER A 22 -14.65 22.32 5.37
CA SER A 22 -14.62 23.70 4.85
C SER A 22 -14.00 24.71 5.83
N LYS A 23 -13.94 24.37 7.12
CA LYS A 23 -13.29 25.15 8.16
C LYS A 23 -11.84 24.67 8.25
N GLY A 24 -10.93 25.48 7.71
CA GLY A 24 -9.51 25.20 7.81
C GLY A 24 -8.93 25.67 9.14
N SER A 25 -7.79 25.10 9.51
CA SER A 25 -6.90 25.59 10.55
C SER A 25 -6.37 26.99 10.28
N ASP A 26 -5.57 27.48 11.21
CA ASP A 26 -4.90 28.78 11.15
C ASP A 26 -3.77 28.84 10.10
N ALA A 27 -3.45 27.73 9.44
CA ALA A 27 -2.42 27.67 8.41
C ALA A 27 -2.70 28.67 7.26
N PRO A 28 -1.67 29.37 6.72
CA PRO A 28 -1.86 30.25 5.57
C PRO A 28 -2.35 29.46 4.34
N LYS A 29 -3.39 29.93 3.66
CA LYS A 29 -3.95 29.28 2.44
C LYS A 29 -2.93 29.09 1.31
N SER A 30 -1.87 29.89 1.29
CA SER A 30 -0.82 29.85 0.26
C SER A 30 0.26 28.79 0.53
N ASP A 31 0.30 28.22 1.73
CA ASP A 31 1.28 27.22 2.12
C ASP A 31 1.14 25.93 1.30
N PHE A 32 2.26 25.23 1.05
CA PHE A 32 2.28 24.02 0.24
C PHE A 32 1.41 22.92 0.87
N LEU A 33 1.57 22.66 2.17
CA LEU A 33 0.78 21.64 2.88
C LEU A 33 -0.70 22.08 2.99
N ALA A 34 -0.95 23.38 3.16
CA ALA A 34 -2.30 23.92 3.12
C ALA A 34 -3.02 23.70 1.77
N ARG A 35 -2.30 23.85 0.65
CA ARG A 35 -2.85 23.59 -0.70
C ARG A 35 -3.08 22.11 -0.96
N ASN A 36 -2.34 21.24 -0.30
CA ASN A 36 -2.49 19.78 -0.37
C ASN A 36 -3.44 19.23 0.72
N GLY A 37 -4.34 20.07 1.24
CA GLY A 37 -5.44 19.63 2.08
C GLY A 37 -5.20 19.67 3.58
N LEU A 38 -3.95 19.72 4.08
CA LEU A 38 -3.67 19.61 5.53
C LEU A 38 -4.26 20.77 6.34
N ARG A 39 -4.36 21.98 5.76
CA ARG A 39 -5.05 23.11 6.42
C ARG A 39 -6.49 22.74 6.75
N TYR A 40 -7.14 22.03 5.85
CA TYR A 40 -8.54 21.67 5.96
C TYR A 40 -8.71 20.28 6.53
N GLY A 41 -7.62 19.62 6.97
CA GLY A 41 -7.62 18.22 7.29
C GLY A 41 -7.57 17.97 8.78
N LYS A 42 -8.14 16.84 9.23
CA LYS A 42 -7.90 16.27 10.55
C LYS A 42 -7.35 14.86 10.41
N VAL A 43 -6.29 14.56 11.17
CA VAL A 43 -5.64 13.25 11.19
C VAL A 43 -6.31 12.38 12.24
N TYR A 44 -6.48 11.11 11.89
CA TYR A 44 -7.07 10.09 12.74
C TYR A 44 -6.18 8.86 12.75
N GLY A 45 -6.13 8.13 13.85
CA GLY A 45 -5.53 6.79 13.91
C GLY A 45 -6.53 5.72 14.32
N TYR A 46 -6.18 4.47 14.04
CA TYR A 46 -7.03 3.33 14.37
C TYR A 46 -6.77 2.86 15.80
N ALA A 47 -7.83 2.84 16.60
CA ALA A 47 -7.84 2.43 17.98
C ALA A 47 -8.71 1.18 18.17
N VAL A 48 -8.22 0.25 18.97
CA VAL A 48 -8.83 -1.06 19.21
C VAL A 48 -8.83 -1.35 20.71
N ASP A 49 -9.85 -2.05 21.18
CA ASP A 49 -9.86 -2.62 22.53
C ASP A 49 -8.85 -3.77 22.64
N MET A 50 -7.77 -3.55 23.38
CA MET A 50 -6.66 -4.49 23.56
C MET A 50 -6.84 -5.38 24.80
N ASP A 51 -8.05 -5.52 25.32
CA ASP A 51 -8.33 -6.54 26.35
C ASP A 51 -8.04 -7.96 25.81
N ALA A 52 -7.65 -8.88 26.69
CA ALA A 52 -7.37 -10.27 26.32
C ALA A 52 -8.62 -11.01 25.79
N ALA A 53 -9.83 -10.56 26.15
CA ALA A 53 -11.10 -11.01 25.58
C ALA A 53 -11.60 -10.10 24.45
N GLY A 54 -10.85 -9.06 24.11
CA GLY A 54 -11.13 -8.12 23.03
C GLY A 54 -10.89 -8.73 21.63
N PRO A 55 -11.17 -7.96 20.57
CA PRO A 55 -11.14 -8.44 19.19
C PRO A 55 -9.77 -8.92 18.70
N THR A 56 -8.68 -8.44 19.30
CA THR A 56 -7.32 -8.86 18.98
C THR A 56 -6.75 -9.84 20.00
N GLU A 57 -7.50 -10.22 21.02
CA GLU A 57 -7.02 -11.01 22.18
C GLU A 57 -5.80 -10.35 22.86
N GLY A 58 -5.75 -9.02 22.84
CA GLY A 58 -4.65 -8.22 23.37
C GLY A 58 -3.37 -8.25 22.52
N LEU A 59 -3.44 -8.72 21.28
CA LEU A 59 -2.28 -8.78 20.38
C LEU A 59 -2.12 -7.48 19.58
N TRP A 60 -0.89 -6.95 19.60
CA TRP A 60 -0.47 -5.86 18.70
C TRP A 60 -0.48 -6.33 17.25
N ARG A 61 -0.56 -5.36 16.34
CA ARG A 61 -0.87 -5.58 14.93
C ARG A 61 0.04 -6.61 14.29
N ASP A 62 1.35 -6.57 14.50
CA ASP A 62 2.26 -7.50 13.82
C ASP A 62 2.12 -8.93 14.37
N VAL A 63 2.02 -9.08 15.70
CA VAL A 63 1.83 -10.40 16.33
C VAL A 63 0.49 -11.01 15.96
N PHE A 64 -0.57 -10.19 15.85
CA PHE A 64 -1.89 -10.62 15.41
C PHE A 64 -1.82 -11.28 14.01
N HIS A 65 -1.14 -10.65 13.05
CA HIS A 65 -1.09 -11.14 11.67
C HIS A 65 -0.29 -12.43 11.46
N LYS A 66 0.57 -12.82 12.40
CA LYS A 66 1.33 -14.09 12.33
C LYS A 66 0.47 -15.35 12.43
N SER A 67 -0.74 -15.24 12.99
CA SER A 67 -1.63 -16.38 13.24
C SER A 67 -3.04 -16.19 12.68
N ARG A 68 -3.27 -15.12 11.90
CA ARG A 68 -4.57 -14.77 11.34
C ARG A 68 -4.49 -14.85 9.82
N GLY A 69 -5.59 -15.27 9.22
CA GLY A 69 -5.73 -15.43 7.77
C GLY A 69 -6.85 -14.55 7.23
N ASN A 70 -7.16 -14.75 5.94
CA ASN A 70 -8.23 -14.01 5.27
C ASN A 70 -9.54 -14.09 6.06
N GLY A 71 -10.24 -12.95 6.17
CA GLY A 71 -11.54 -12.84 6.82
C GLY A 71 -11.52 -12.58 8.33
N ALA A 72 -10.36 -12.64 9.00
CA ALA A 72 -10.26 -12.20 10.39
C ALA A 72 -10.65 -10.73 10.51
N GLU A 73 -11.56 -10.42 11.44
CA GLU A 73 -12.09 -9.07 11.64
C GLU A 73 -11.59 -8.47 12.96
N VAL A 74 -11.20 -7.20 12.93
CA VAL A 74 -10.87 -6.39 14.10
C VAL A 74 -11.76 -5.15 14.09
N PRO A 75 -12.88 -5.15 14.82
CA PRO A 75 -13.67 -3.95 15.07
C PRO A 75 -12.86 -2.92 15.84
N GLY A 76 -13.04 -1.64 15.51
CA GLY A 76 -12.31 -0.55 16.13
C GLY A 76 -12.91 0.80 15.80
N LYS A 77 -12.12 1.84 16.04
CA LYS A 77 -12.50 3.22 15.75
C LYS A 77 -11.33 3.98 15.18
N PHE A 78 -11.63 4.87 14.27
CA PHE A 78 -10.72 5.93 13.91
C PHE A 78 -10.93 7.13 14.83
N VAL A 79 -9.95 7.45 15.67
CA VAL A 79 -10.02 8.55 16.65
C VAL A 79 -9.14 9.70 16.19
N ALA A 80 -9.67 10.92 16.24
CA ALA A 80 -8.94 12.13 15.88
C ALA A 80 -7.77 12.34 16.86
N ILE A 81 -6.57 12.58 16.34
CA ILE A 81 -5.43 13.00 17.19
C ILE A 81 -5.52 14.48 17.53
N ASP A 82 -4.73 14.98 18.47
CA ASP A 82 -4.75 16.40 18.83
C ASP A 82 -4.11 17.25 17.73
N TRP A 83 -3.07 16.73 17.08
CA TRP A 83 -2.36 17.45 16.03
C TRP A 83 -3.26 17.87 14.85
N GLN A 84 -2.98 19.07 14.34
CA GLN A 84 -3.50 19.58 13.08
C GLN A 84 -2.47 20.57 12.50
N TRP A 85 -2.31 20.59 11.18
CA TRP A 85 -1.38 21.52 10.54
C TRP A 85 -1.80 22.96 10.79
N ASP A 86 -0.97 23.73 11.50
CA ASP A 86 -1.22 25.13 11.85
C ASP A 86 -0.43 26.14 10.99
N GLY A 87 0.32 25.63 10.00
CA GLY A 87 1.17 26.46 9.14
C GLY A 87 2.61 26.61 9.64
N THR A 88 2.96 26.03 10.78
CA THR A 88 4.29 26.14 11.36
C THR A 88 4.99 24.79 11.38
N VAL A 89 6.14 24.70 10.70
CA VAL A 89 7.03 23.54 10.85
C VAL A 89 7.63 23.57 12.25
N LYS A 90 7.24 22.60 13.07
CA LYS A 90 7.80 22.39 14.41
C LYS A 90 8.83 21.25 14.36
N ASN A 91 9.51 21.01 15.48
CA ASN A 91 10.39 19.85 15.59
C ASN A 91 9.58 18.55 15.77
N PHE A 92 10.25 17.39 15.69
CA PHE A 92 9.62 16.06 15.75
C PHE A 92 8.76 15.82 17.01
N ARG A 93 9.00 16.52 18.14
CA ARG A 93 8.21 16.38 19.37
C ARG A 93 6.84 17.06 19.30
N HIS A 94 6.59 17.79 18.22
CA HIS A 94 5.32 18.46 17.93
C HIS A 94 4.74 18.01 16.59
N ASP A 95 5.26 16.90 16.06
CA ASP A 95 4.66 16.19 14.93
C ASP A 95 3.51 15.31 15.43
N GLY A 96 2.48 15.14 14.62
CA GLY A 96 1.31 14.33 14.97
C GLY A 96 1.66 12.86 15.21
N ALA A 97 2.81 12.40 14.72
CA ALA A 97 3.32 11.07 15.00
C ALA A 97 3.54 10.78 16.50
N TRP A 98 3.76 11.82 17.31
CA TRP A 98 3.96 11.65 18.76
C TRP A 98 2.66 11.27 19.50
N ASP A 99 1.49 11.69 18.98
CA ASP A 99 0.19 11.41 19.59
C ASP A 99 -0.12 9.89 19.61
N PHE A 100 0.57 9.11 18.77
CA PHE A 100 0.46 7.65 18.71
C PHE A 100 1.34 6.90 19.71
N GLN A 101 2.22 7.61 20.42
CA GLN A 101 3.02 7.06 21.52
C GLN A 101 2.37 7.28 22.90
N THR A 102 1.19 7.90 22.93
CA THR A 102 0.43 8.17 24.15
C THR A 102 -0.92 7.47 24.10
N ASP A 103 -1.67 7.52 25.21
CA ASP A 103 -3.04 7.01 25.23
C ASP A 103 -3.91 7.69 24.16
N VAL A 104 -4.89 6.94 23.65
CA VAL A 104 -5.87 7.42 22.69
C VAL A 104 -6.69 8.54 23.35
N PRO A 105 -6.85 9.72 22.73
CA PRO A 105 -7.62 10.81 23.30
C PRO A 105 -9.04 10.39 23.70
N GLY A 106 -9.42 10.64 24.96
CA GLY A 106 -10.73 10.27 25.50
C GLY A 106 -10.84 8.83 26.03
N TYR A 107 -9.75 8.06 25.96
CA TYR A 107 -9.65 6.66 26.37
C TYR A 107 -8.51 6.42 27.37
N GLU A 108 -8.08 7.45 28.08
CA GLU A 108 -6.97 7.40 29.02
C GLU A 108 -7.23 6.36 30.12
N GLY A 109 -6.24 5.51 30.38
CA GLY A 109 -6.35 4.45 31.39
C GLY A 109 -7.33 3.31 31.05
N THR A 110 -7.89 3.27 29.84
CA THR A 110 -8.71 2.15 29.35
C THR A 110 -7.86 1.12 28.60
N THR A 111 -8.49 0.01 28.18
CA THR A 111 -7.89 -1.02 27.32
C THR A 111 -7.84 -0.61 25.85
N THR A 112 -8.51 0.47 25.45
CA THR A 112 -8.44 1.00 24.09
C THR A 112 -7.07 1.64 23.84
N LYS A 113 -6.37 1.17 22.81
CA LYS A 113 -5.02 1.63 22.42
C LYS A 113 -4.93 1.85 20.91
N TRP A 114 -3.98 2.66 20.48
CA TRP A 114 -3.62 2.75 19.06
C TRP A 114 -3.12 1.40 18.58
N TRP A 115 -3.75 0.80 17.56
CA TRP A 115 -3.37 -0.53 17.09
C TRP A 115 -2.15 -0.47 16.17
N ASN A 116 -0.98 -0.29 16.79
CA ASN A 116 0.31 -0.20 16.12
C ASN A 116 1.05 -1.56 16.12
N GLY A 117 2.26 -1.58 15.55
CA GLY A 117 3.00 -2.83 15.30
C GLY A 117 3.34 -3.64 16.55
N ALA A 118 3.84 -2.96 17.59
CA ALA A 118 4.41 -3.61 18.78
C ALA A 118 4.13 -2.89 20.12
N GLY A 119 3.24 -1.91 20.15
CA GLY A 119 2.96 -1.06 21.31
C GLY A 119 3.75 0.26 21.29
N TYR A 120 3.78 0.97 22.42
CA TYR A 120 4.34 2.34 22.48
C TYR A 120 5.86 2.41 22.66
N ASN A 121 6.48 1.31 23.11
CA ASN A 121 7.89 1.31 23.54
C ASN A 121 8.79 0.38 22.73
N ASP A 122 8.23 -0.31 21.75
CA ASP A 122 8.93 -1.30 20.94
C ASP A 122 8.71 -1.00 19.45
N ASP A 123 9.72 -1.30 18.64
CA ASP A 123 9.64 -1.15 17.19
C ASP A 123 8.83 -2.30 16.60
N GLY A 124 7.88 -1.97 15.74
CA GLY A 124 7.16 -2.91 14.90
C GLY A 124 7.48 -2.71 13.43
N SER A 125 6.91 -3.56 12.59
CA SER A 125 6.92 -3.41 11.14
C SER A 125 6.18 -2.13 10.74
N LYS A 126 6.62 -1.56 9.62
CA LYS A 126 5.99 -0.35 9.08
C LYS A 126 4.68 -0.72 8.42
N THR A 127 3.74 0.22 8.46
CA THR A 127 2.59 0.19 7.57
C THR A 127 2.93 1.01 6.37
N GLU A 128 2.87 0.39 5.20
CA GLU A 128 3.28 1.02 3.95
C GLU A 128 2.15 0.92 2.93
N HIS A 129 2.12 1.92 2.05
CA HIS A 129 1.21 2.06 0.91
C HIS A 129 -0.29 1.82 1.20
N ASN A 130 -1.04 2.93 1.20
CA ASN A 130 -2.49 2.91 1.25
C ASN A 130 -3.06 3.02 -0.16
N SER A 131 -3.95 2.10 -0.51
CA SER A 131 -4.75 2.19 -1.73
C SER A 131 -6.23 2.37 -1.39
N PRO A 132 -6.92 3.36 -1.98
CA PRO A 132 -8.34 3.54 -1.75
C PRO A 132 -9.15 2.34 -2.24
N ASP A 133 -10.18 1.94 -1.49
CA ASP A 133 -11.29 1.16 -2.05
C ASP A 133 -12.07 2.09 -2.99
N THR A 134 -12.10 1.74 -4.26
CA THR A 134 -12.73 2.56 -5.30
C THR A 134 -14.19 2.20 -5.55
N ARG A 135 -14.75 1.21 -4.84
CA ARG A 135 -16.15 0.83 -4.97
C ARG A 135 -17.07 1.98 -4.55
N PRO A 136 -18.06 2.35 -5.37
CA PRO A 136 -18.98 3.43 -5.04
C PRO A 136 -19.72 3.20 -3.72
N GLY A 137 -19.87 4.26 -2.93
CA GLY A 137 -20.62 4.24 -1.67
C GLY A 137 -19.85 3.73 -0.46
N ASN A 138 -18.64 3.21 -0.64
CA ASN A 138 -17.76 2.81 0.46
C ASN A 138 -16.77 3.95 0.78
N THR A 139 -16.40 4.05 2.05
CA THR A 139 -15.25 4.85 2.48
C THR A 139 -14.29 3.91 3.19
N ALA A 140 -13.31 3.44 2.43
CA ALA A 140 -12.44 2.36 2.86
C ALA A 140 -11.11 2.42 2.11
N PHE A 141 -10.11 1.74 2.64
CA PHE A 141 -8.79 1.61 2.01
C PHE A 141 -8.13 0.30 2.41
N ILE A 142 -7.25 -0.17 1.54
CA ILE A 142 -6.40 -1.32 1.76
C ILE A 142 -5.00 -0.80 2.10
N GLN A 143 -4.37 -1.43 3.07
CA GLN A 143 -3.05 -1.05 3.55
C GLN A 143 -2.13 -2.27 3.63
N GLY A 144 -0.90 -2.12 3.15
CA GLY A 144 0.18 -3.09 3.29
C GLY A 144 1.02 -2.90 4.56
N SER A 145 1.92 -3.85 4.79
CA SER A 145 2.89 -3.81 5.87
C SER A 145 4.20 -4.44 5.40
N THR A 146 5.31 -3.90 5.90
CA THR A 146 6.62 -4.49 5.64
C THR A 146 6.78 -5.87 6.27
N ALA A 147 5.91 -6.24 7.22
CA ALA A 147 5.85 -7.60 7.73
C ALA A 147 5.22 -8.62 6.75
N GLY A 148 4.77 -8.21 5.56
CA GLY A 148 4.24 -9.15 4.56
C GLY A 148 2.74 -9.44 4.67
N TYR A 149 1.98 -8.64 5.41
CA TYR A 149 0.52 -8.74 5.49
C TYR A 149 -0.16 -7.50 4.92
N PHE A 150 -1.42 -7.65 4.53
CA PHE A 150 -2.27 -6.52 4.12
C PHE A 150 -3.73 -6.78 4.45
N GLY A 151 -4.49 -5.70 4.58
CA GLY A 151 -5.90 -5.77 4.94
C GLY A 151 -6.67 -4.49 4.65
N HIS A 152 -7.96 -4.54 4.95
CA HIS A 152 -8.96 -3.58 4.53
C HIS A 152 -9.58 -2.85 5.71
N TYR A 153 -9.45 -1.53 5.76
CA TYR A 153 -10.15 -0.66 6.70
C TYR A 153 -11.43 -0.12 6.09
N TYR A 154 -12.57 -0.38 6.73
CA TYR A 154 -13.86 0.22 6.44
C TYR A 154 -14.19 1.28 7.47
N ILE A 155 -14.57 2.47 6.99
CA ILE A 155 -15.07 3.56 7.84
C ILE A 155 -16.60 3.53 7.73
N ASN A 156 -17.24 3.15 8.82
CA ASN A 156 -18.68 2.91 8.85
C ASN A 156 -19.43 4.24 8.94
N ASP A 157 -20.49 4.39 8.15
CA ASP A 157 -21.45 5.50 8.21
C ASP A 157 -20.79 6.90 8.24
N ILE A 158 -19.71 7.10 7.47
CA ILE A 158 -18.94 8.35 7.50
C ILE A 158 -19.80 9.57 7.14
N THR A 159 -20.78 9.40 6.24
CA THR A 159 -21.63 10.51 5.80
C THR A 159 -22.52 10.98 6.95
N GLU A 160 -23.11 10.02 7.68
CA GLU A 160 -23.92 10.24 8.86
C GLU A 160 -23.09 10.89 9.97
N ALA A 161 -21.89 10.37 10.23
CA ALA A 161 -20.99 10.90 11.25
C ALA A 161 -20.57 12.36 10.96
N LEU A 162 -20.21 12.66 9.70
CA LEU A 162 -19.86 14.02 9.28
C LEU A 162 -21.04 14.99 9.39
N ASN A 163 -22.24 14.54 9.02
CA ASN A 163 -23.45 15.35 9.14
C ASN A 163 -23.82 15.63 10.60
N ALA A 164 -23.61 14.67 11.50
CA ALA A 164 -23.90 14.79 12.92
C ALA A 164 -22.91 15.72 13.65
N ALA A 165 -21.62 15.65 13.31
CA ALA A 165 -20.58 16.39 14.02
C ALA A 165 -20.62 17.92 13.78
N GLY A 166 -21.10 18.37 12.60
CA GLY A 166 -21.08 19.79 12.20
C GLY A 166 -19.67 20.38 11.97
N ASP A 167 -18.62 19.62 12.28
CA ASP A 167 -17.20 19.80 11.99
C ASP A 167 -16.55 18.40 11.85
N PHE A 168 -15.28 18.22 12.22
CA PHE A 168 -14.65 16.89 12.31
C PHE A 168 -15.23 16.03 13.45
N PRO A 169 -15.66 14.79 13.17
CA PRO A 169 -16.02 13.82 14.21
C PRO A 169 -14.83 13.57 15.15
N ALA A 170 -15.08 13.42 16.45
CA ALA A 170 -14.03 13.04 17.40
C ALA A 170 -13.55 11.59 17.13
N GLU A 171 -14.48 10.73 16.73
CA GLU A 171 -14.24 9.34 16.39
C GLU A 171 -15.19 8.88 15.28
N LEU A 172 -14.81 7.81 14.60
CA LEU A 172 -15.56 7.14 13.56
C LEU A 172 -15.49 5.64 13.78
N ASP A 173 -16.64 4.98 13.85
CA ASP A 173 -16.67 3.52 13.96
C ASP A 173 -16.12 2.90 12.66
N ALA A 174 -15.36 1.82 12.82
CA ALA A 174 -14.65 1.19 11.71
C ALA A 174 -14.41 -0.30 11.95
N SER A 175 -14.16 -1.02 10.86
CA SER A 175 -13.76 -2.43 10.91
C SER A 175 -12.52 -2.64 10.05
N TYR A 176 -11.59 -3.45 10.55
CA TYR A 176 -10.46 -3.95 9.78
C TYR A 176 -10.67 -5.42 9.43
N PHE A 177 -10.41 -5.80 8.18
CA PHE A 177 -10.40 -7.19 7.72
C PHE A 177 -9.02 -7.57 7.21
N VAL A 178 -8.52 -8.73 7.63
CA VAL A 178 -7.31 -9.31 7.06
C VAL A 178 -7.64 -9.87 5.68
N TYR A 179 -6.86 -9.49 4.66
CA TYR A 179 -6.85 -10.21 3.37
C TYR A 179 -5.78 -11.28 3.35
N GLN A 180 -4.60 -10.96 3.87
CA GLN A 180 -3.45 -11.87 3.95
C GLN A 180 -2.68 -11.57 5.23
N GLY A 181 -2.39 -12.60 6.04
CA GLY A 181 -1.51 -12.49 7.20
C GLY A 181 -0.04 -12.70 6.84
N GLU A 182 0.85 -12.59 7.83
CA GLU A 182 2.27 -12.98 7.72
C GLU A 182 2.35 -14.52 7.81
N ASN A 183 1.80 -15.20 6.81
CA ASN A 183 1.71 -16.66 6.74
C ASN A 183 2.14 -17.19 5.36
N ASP A 184 2.29 -18.52 5.25
CA ASP A 184 2.80 -19.16 4.04
C ASP A 184 1.88 -18.95 2.83
N ILE A 185 2.40 -18.28 1.80
CA ILE A 185 1.70 -17.99 0.54
C ILE A 185 2.15 -18.89 -0.61
N THR A 186 3.08 -19.82 -0.40
CA THR A 186 3.69 -20.61 -1.49
C THR A 186 2.65 -21.40 -2.29
N GLY A 187 1.63 -21.94 -1.62
CA GLY A 187 0.52 -22.66 -2.26
C GLY A 187 -0.55 -21.75 -2.90
N GLN A 188 -0.46 -20.44 -2.68
CA GLN A 188 -1.37 -19.43 -3.25
C GLN A 188 -0.81 -18.83 -4.55
N ILE A 189 0.49 -18.97 -4.81
CA ILE A 189 1.17 -18.39 -5.96
C ILE A 189 0.98 -19.26 -7.21
N ASP A 190 0.57 -18.62 -8.31
CA ASP A 190 0.64 -19.16 -9.66
C ASP A 190 1.70 -18.40 -10.46
N LEU A 191 2.80 -19.07 -10.80
CA LEU A 191 3.88 -18.49 -11.59
C LEU A 191 3.55 -18.37 -13.07
N MET A 192 2.49 -19.02 -13.56
CA MET A 192 2.07 -19.01 -14.97
C MET A 192 3.21 -19.35 -15.95
N GLY A 193 4.11 -20.26 -15.54
CA GLY A 193 5.28 -20.66 -16.32
C GLY A 193 6.46 -19.67 -16.32
N ASN A 194 6.43 -18.63 -15.50
CA ASN A 194 7.50 -17.63 -15.34
C ASN A 194 8.20 -17.77 -13.96
N GLY A 195 8.99 -16.76 -13.57
CA GLY A 195 9.51 -16.64 -12.20
C GLY A 195 10.66 -17.57 -11.83
N LEU A 196 11.40 -18.12 -12.80
CA LEU A 196 12.59 -18.93 -12.52
C LEU A 196 13.74 -18.07 -12.02
N TYR A 197 14.43 -18.53 -10.99
CA TYR A 197 15.65 -17.91 -10.50
C TYR A 197 16.91 -18.50 -11.11
N ASN A 198 17.95 -17.67 -11.14
CA ASN A 198 19.30 -18.16 -11.38
C ASN A 198 19.78 -18.95 -10.16
N LYS A 199 20.51 -20.05 -10.39
CA LYS A 199 21.11 -20.84 -9.31
C LYS A 199 22.38 -20.16 -8.81
N VAL A 200 22.34 -19.69 -7.57
CA VAL A 200 23.48 -19.09 -6.86
C VAL A 200 23.73 -19.77 -5.53
N THR A 201 24.93 -19.63 -4.99
CA THR A 201 25.35 -20.27 -3.75
C THR A 201 24.63 -19.74 -2.51
N GLU A 202 24.27 -18.46 -2.55
CA GLU A 202 23.62 -17.69 -1.50
C GLU A 202 22.20 -18.20 -1.23
N CYS A 203 21.47 -18.55 -2.29
CA CYS A 203 20.10 -19.05 -2.26
C CYS A 203 20.01 -20.43 -2.95
N PHE A 204 20.92 -21.36 -2.64
CA PHE A 204 21.15 -22.59 -3.42
C PHE A 204 19.93 -23.50 -3.61
N ASN A 205 19.00 -23.48 -2.65
CA ASN A 205 17.78 -24.31 -2.66
C ASN A 205 16.54 -23.58 -3.21
N LEU A 206 16.73 -22.43 -3.86
CA LEU A 206 15.63 -21.64 -4.42
C LEU A 206 15.59 -21.81 -5.94
N ASP A 207 14.47 -22.32 -6.47
CA ASP A 207 14.28 -22.58 -7.90
C ASP A 207 13.51 -21.46 -8.59
N ASP A 208 12.51 -20.90 -7.91
CA ASP A 208 11.56 -19.98 -8.50
C ASP A 208 10.89 -19.06 -7.46
N ALA A 209 10.08 -18.12 -7.97
CA ALA A 209 9.46 -17.04 -7.22
C ALA A 209 8.28 -17.46 -6.31
N HIS A 210 8.01 -18.76 -6.11
CA HIS A 210 7.08 -19.16 -5.04
C HIS A 210 7.60 -18.75 -3.65
N LYS A 211 8.92 -18.55 -3.52
CA LYS A 211 9.59 -18.11 -2.28
C LYS A 211 10.48 -16.90 -2.54
N ASN A 212 10.73 -16.14 -1.48
CA ASN A 212 11.65 -14.99 -1.50
C ASN A 212 13.04 -15.41 -0.98
N CYS A 213 14.10 -14.77 -1.49
CA CYS A 213 15.42 -14.80 -0.84
C CYS A 213 15.70 -13.39 -0.33
N ASP A 214 15.57 -13.19 0.97
CA ASP A 214 15.79 -11.90 1.61
C ASP A 214 17.28 -11.47 1.50
N SER A 215 17.56 -10.21 1.75
CA SER A 215 18.90 -9.60 1.73
C SER A 215 19.92 -10.29 2.65
N ASP A 216 19.45 -10.99 3.69
CA ASP A 216 20.26 -11.82 4.60
C ASP A 216 20.44 -13.27 4.12
N PHE A 217 19.93 -13.58 2.92
CA PHE A 217 19.87 -14.91 2.29
C PHE A 217 18.95 -15.93 2.99
N SER A 218 18.08 -15.48 3.88
CA SER A 218 17.02 -16.33 4.41
C SER A 218 15.94 -16.57 3.34
N ILE A 219 15.46 -17.81 3.28
CA ILE A 219 14.40 -18.21 2.35
C ILE A 219 13.06 -18.06 3.06
N LYS A 220 12.18 -17.25 2.48
CA LYS A 220 10.89 -16.91 3.07
C LYS A 220 9.75 -17.50 2.25
N ASN A 221 8.70 -17.93 2.94
CA ASN A 221 7.47 -18.47 2.36
C ASN A 221 6.29 -17.49 2.47
N THR A 222 6.52 -16.32 3.06
CA THR A 222 5.62 -15.18 3.21
C THR A 222 5.82 -14.18 2.07
N PHE A 223 4.98 -13.14 2.03
CA PHE A 223 5.43 -11.89 1.42
C PHE A 223 6.48 -11.25 2.33
N GLU A 224 7.43 -10.54 1.75
CA GLU A 224 8.41 -9.75 2.50
C GLU A 224 8.35 -8.30 2.06
N ASP A 225 8.40 -7.38 3.01
CA ASP A 225 8.52 -5.94 2.77
C ASP A 225 7.57 -5.45 1.66
N ILE A 226 6.25 -5.56 1.88
CA ILE A 226 5.25 -5.00 0.96
C ILE A 226 5.35 -3.46 1.01
N ASP A 227 6.27 -2.92 0.21
CA ASP A 227 6.54 -1.47 0.04
C ASP A 227 5.84 -0.91 -1.21
N GLY A 228 5.06 -1.72 -1.93
CA GLY A 228 4.15 -1.23 -2.95
C GLY A 228 2.83 -1.96 -2.94
N LEU A 229 1.74 -1.21 -2.82
CA LEU A 229 0.38 -1.74 -2.91
C LEU A 229 -0.54 -0.77 -3.64
N GLU A 230 -1.20 -1.24 -4.70
CA GLU A 230 -2.29 -0.51 -5.38
C GLU A 230 -3.44 -1.49 -5.64
N VAL A 231 -4.65 -1.01 -5.39
CA VAL A 231 -5.88 -1.73 -5.69
C VAL A 231 -6.41 -1.27 -7.05
N ILE A 232 -6.55 -2.24 -7.95
CA ILE A 232 -7.05 -2.03 -9.30
C ILE A 232 -8.51 -2.47 -9.35
N ALA A 233 -9.38 -1.54 -9.73
CA ALA A 233 -10.76 -1.84 -10.03
C ALA A 233 -10.87 -2.48 -11.41
N ALA A 234 -11.59 -3.58 -11.50
CA ALA A 234 -11.98 -4.20 -12.75
C ALA A 234 -13.44 -4.61 -12.70
N LYS A 235 -13.97 -5.07 -13.83
CA LYS A 235 -15.35 -5.55 -13.95
C LYS A 235 -15.66 -6.71 -13.00
N GLU A 236 -14.66 -7.55 -12.74
CA GLU A 236 -14.77 -8.72 -11.87
C GLU A 236 -14.76 -8.35 -10.38
N GLY A 237 -14.23 -7.18 -10.03
CA GLY A 237 -14.04 -6.74 -8.66
C GLY A 237 -12.73 -5.99 -8.46
N LEU A 238 -12.25 -5.95 -7.22
CA LEU A 238 -10.99 -5.32 -6.86
C LEU A 238 -9.86 -6.35 -6.85
N PHE A 239 -8.66 -5.94 -7.27
CA PHE A 239 -7.46 -6.77 -7.29
C PHE A 239 -6.34 -5.99 -6.59
N ALA A 240 -5.54 -6.64 -5.75
CA ALA A 240 -4.34 -6.04 -5.18
C ALA A 240 -3.15 -6.33 -6.10
N VAL A 241 -2.42 -5.30 -6.51
CA VAL A 241 -1.07 -5.43 -7.06
C VAL A 241 -0.09 -5.15 -5.94
N ILE A 242 0.80 -6.12 -5.69
CA ILE A 242 1.72 -6.18 -4.56
C ILE A 242 3.13 -6.12 -5.12
N GLN A 243 3.95 -5.17 -4.63
CA GLN A 243 5.37 -5.03 -4.90
C GLN A 243 6.12 -5.28 -3.59
N GLU A 244 7.04 -6.24 -3.60
CA GLU A 244 7.98 -6.43 -2.51
C GLU A 244 9.21 -5.52 -2.67
N ASP A 245 9.83 -5.13 -1.56
CA ASP A 245 11.13 -4.45 -1.50
C ASP A 245 11.97 -5.00 -0.34
N SER A 246 12.30 -6.29 -0.43
CA SER A 246 13.04 -7.02 0.61
C SER A 246 14.56 -6.91 0.49
N GLY A 247 15.04 -6.26 -0.56
CA GLY A 247 16.45 -6.33 -0.96
C GLY A 247 16.83 -7.71 -1.52
N ASN A 248 15.89 -8.42 -2.13
CA ASN A 248 16.11 -9.71 -2.77
C ASN A 248 17.13 -9.57 -3.91
N ASP A 249 18.31 -10.12 -3.67
CA ASP A 249 19.45 -10.07 -4.59
C ASP A 249 19.22 -10.89 -5.88
N LEU A 250 18.20 -11.74 -5.96
CA LEU A 250 17.74 -12.39 -7.20
C LEU A 250 16.78 -11.49 -7.99
N GLY A 251 16.12 -10.54 -7.33
CA GLY A 251 15.15 -9.58 -7.86
C GLY A 251 13.82 -9.66 -7.12
N GLU A 252 13.25 -8.50 -6.80
CA GLU A 252 11.98 -8.36 -6.08
C GLU A 252 10.81 -8.97 -6.86
N ARG A 253 9.84 -9.53 -6.15
CA ARG A 253 8.65 -10.15 -6.76
C ARG A 253 7.51 -9.13 -6.84
N MET A 254 6.71 -9.24 -7.91
CA MET A 254 5.46 -8.52 -8.04
C MET A 254 4.33 -9.49 -8.40
N PHE A 255 3.21 -9.33 -7.73
CA PHE A 255 2.03 -10.17 -7.91
C PHE A 255 0.77 -9.35 -8.11
N ILE A 256 -0.22 -9.96 -8.76
CA ILE A 256 -1.61 -9.52 -8.72
C ILE A 256 -2.45 -10.59 -8.04
N SER A 257 -3.30 -10.20 -7.10
CA SER A 257 -4.18 -11.15 -6.40
C SER A 257 -5.30 -11.66 -7.30
N SER A 258 -6.05 -12.66 -6.85
CA SER A 258 -7.43 -12.88 -7.27
C SER A 258 -8.33 -11.74 -6.77
N VAL A 259 -9.61 -11.75 -7.14
CA VAL A 259 -10.58 -10.76 -6.65
C VAL A 259 -10.57 -10.71 -5.12
N LEU A 260 -10.45 -9.50 -4.58
CA LEU A 260 -10.46 -9.20 -3.15
C LEU A 260 -11.88 -9.31 -2.60
N GLU A 261 -12.13 -10.35 -1.81
CA GLU A 261 -13.36 -10.55 -1.06
C GLU A 261 -13.02 -10.78 0.40
N HIS A 262 -13.63 -10.02 1.30
CA HIS A 262 -13.33 -10.05 2.75
C HIS A 262 -14.33 -10.89 3.55
N LYS A 263 -15.43 -11.34 2.90
CA LYS A 263 -16.34 -12.30 3.54
C LYS A 263 -15.61 -13.62 3.61
N ASP A 264 -15.34 -14.12 4.82
CA ASP A 264 -14.79 -15.45 5.05
C ASP A 264 -15.62 -16.49 4.28
N ASP A 265 -15.11 -16.87 3.12
CA ASP A 265 -15.62 -17.94 2.28
C ASP A 265 -14.70 -19.17 2.37
N ASN A 266 -13.78 -19.19 3.35
CA ASN A 266 -12.70 -20.14 3.53
C ASN A 266 -11.84 -20.32 2.26
N LYS A 267 -11.76 -19.31 1.39
CA LYS A 267 -10.83 -19.31 0.27
C LYS A 267 -9.71 -18.32 0.53
N GLU A 268 -8.50 -18.85 0.53
CA GLU A 268 -7.30 -18.02 0.42
C GLU A 268 -7.28 -17.32 -0.94
N LEU A 269 -6.62 -16.16 -0.97
CA LEU A 269 -6.35 -15.48 -2.22
C LEU A 269 -5.44 -16.36 -3.10
N LYS A 270 -5.53 -16.15 -4.41
CA LYS A 270 -4.47 -16.58 -5.33
C LYS A 270 -3.63 -15.39 -5.71
N TYR A 271 -2.34 -15.60 -5.97
CA TYR A 271 -1.43 -14.57 -6.42
C TYR A 271 -0.82 -14.98 -7.75
N TYR A 272 -1.10 -14.22 -8.79
CA TYR A 272 -0.55 -14.43 -10.11
C TYR A 272 0.73 -13.63 -10.25
N PHE A 273 1.83 -14.32 -10.56
CA PHE A 273 3.12 -13.69 -10.74
C PHE A 273 3.10 -12.73 -11.94
N MET A 274 3.38 -11.46 -11.69
CA MET A 274 3.41 -10.44 -12.75
C MET A 274 4.81 -10.28 -13.32
N ALA A 275 5.77 -10.10 -12.43
CA ALA A 275 7.14 -9.78 -12.79
C ALA A 275 8.09 -10.07 -11.63
N GLN A 276 9.37 -10.18 -11.98
CA GLN A 276 10.47 -10.09 -11.05
C GLN A 276 11.39 -8.97 -11.51
N SER A 277 11.87 -8.17 -10.57
CA SER A 277 12.78 -7.07 -10.84
C SER A 277 14.19 -7.60 -11.19
N GLY A 278 15.10 -6.68 -11.50
CA GLY A 278 16.52 -7.03 -11.56
C GLY A 278 17.06 -7.22 -10.15
N GLY A 279 17.90 -8.23 -9.95
CA GLY A 279 18.71 -8.40 -8.74
C GLY A 279 20.19 -8.50 -9.11
N LYS A 280 21.07 -8.37 -8.13
CA LYS A 280 22.52 -8.55 -8.31
C LYS A 280 22.87 -9.88 -8.99
N TYR A 281 22.14 -10.94 -8.68
CA TYR A 281 22.34 -12.30 -9.19
C TYR A 281 21.44 -12.67 -10.36
N ASN A 282 20.60 -11.74 -10.83
CA ASN A 282 19.91 -11.89 -12.10
C ASN A 282 20.93 -11.96 -13.25
N THR A 283 20.78 -12.92 -14.15
CA THR A 283 21.76 -13.16 -15.22
C THR A 283 21.96 -11.96 -16.15
N ARG A 284 20.90 -11.21 -16.45
CA ARG A 284 21.04 -10.00 -17.28
C ARG A 284 21.79 -8.89 -16.55
N MET A 285 21.54 -8.75 -15.26
CA MET A 285 22.19 -7.74 -14.43
C MET A 285 23.67 -8.07 -14.22
N ALA A 286 23.99 -9.33 -13.95
CA ALA A 286 25.36 -9.84 -13.82
C ALA A 286 26.20 -9.62 -15.09
N GLU A 287 25.59 -9.75 -16.28
CA GLU A 287 26.23 -9.49 -17.58
C GLU A 287 26.29 -8.00 -17.95
N GLY A 288 25.89 -7.08 -17.05
CA GLY A 288 25.94 -5.64 -17.31
C GLY A 288 24.95 -5.17 -18.37
N VAL A 289 23.86 -5.92 -18.61
CA VAL A 289 22.82 -5.50 -19.56
C VAL A 289 22.06 -4.32 -18.99
N GLY A 290 22.04 -3.21 -19.72
CA GLY A 290 21.38 -1.98 -19.32
C GLY A 290 20.56 -1.37 -20.47
N ILE A 291 19.55 -0.59 -20.11
CA ILE A 291 18.76 0.21 -21.03
C ILE A 291 18.84 1.67 -20.57
N PRO A 292 19.34 2.62 -21.39
CA PRO A 292 20.02 2.38 -22.68
C PRO A 292 21.33 1.58 -22.50
N ALA A 293 21.83 0.97 -23.58
CA ALA A 293 23.09 0.23 -23.53
C ALA A 293 24.22 1.06 -22.89
N THR A 294 25.14 0.40 -22.19
CA THR A 294 26.23 1.01 -21.38
C THR A 294 25.80 1.71 -20.09
N SER A 295 24.52 1.67 -19.72
CA SER A 295 24.03 2.26 -18.46
C SER A 295 24.33 1.43 -17.22
N ASN A 296 24.54 0.12 -17.38
CA ASN A 296 24.74 -0.83 -16.30
C ASN A 296 26.23 -1.24 -16.21
N PRO A 297 26.99 -0.75 -15.22
CA PRO A 297 28.39 -1.10 -15.03
C PRO A 297 28.61 -2.40 -14.25
N GLU A 298 27.61 -2.87 -13.48
CA GLU A 298 27.72 -4.01 -12.56
C GLU A 298 26.33 -4.50 -12.11
N GLY A 299 26.24 -5.77 -11.71
CA GLY A 299 25.01 -6.33 -11.14
C GLY A 299 24.56 -5.56 -9.89
N GLY A 300 23.26 -5.31 -9.77
CA GLY A 300 22.67 -4.68 -8.60
C GLY A 300 21.14 -4.78 -8.60
N ALA A 301 20.55 -4.33 -7.50
CA ALA A 301 19.12 -4.43 -7.25
C ALA A 301 18.31 -3.38 -8.02
N HIS A 302 17.09 -3.77 -8.38
CA HIS A 302 16.03 -2.91 -8.86
C HIS A 302 14.84 -3.00 -7.91
N GLU A 303 14.16 -1.88 -7.71
CA GLU A 303 12.89 -1.83 -7.00
C GLU A 303 11.77 -1.51 -8.00
N PHE A 304 10.60 -2.10 -7.78
CA PHE A 304 9.39 -1.61 -8.43
C PHE A 304 8.84 -0.44 -7.62
N SER A 305 8.29 0.56 -8.30
CA SER A 305 7.75 1.73 -7.62
C SER A 305 6.64 2.37 -8.43
N GLY A 306 5.47 2.45 -7.82
CA GLY A 306 4.30 3.11 -8.42
C GLY A 306 3.58 2.22 -9.43
N ILE A 307 2.25 2.28 -9.34
CA ILE A 307 1.32 1.51 -10.17
C ILE A 307 0.23 2.48 -10.65
N ILE A 308 -0.14 2.41 -11.94
CA ILE A 308 -1.23 3.20 -12.49
C ILE A 308 -2.07 2.32 -13.40
N ASP A 309 -3.36 2.17 -13.09
CA ASP A 309 -4.34 1.67 -14.06
C ASP A 309 -4.59 2.75 -15.13
N LEU A 310 -4.17 2.47 -16.36
CA LEU A 310 -4.36 3.35 -17.51
C LEU A 310 -5.72 3.15 -18.19
N SER A 311 -6.43 2.07 -17.90
CA SER A 311 -7.62 1.67 -18.64
C SER A 311 -8.73 2.72 -18.56
N GLY A 312 -9.00 3.30 -17.39
CA GLY A 312 -9.96 4.39 -17.24
C GLY A 312 -9.54 5.67 -17.97
N MET A 313 -8.24 5.97 -18.04
CA MET A 313 -7.71 7.11 -18.80
C MET A 313 -7.83 6.91 -20.31
N LEU A 314 -7.75 5.66 -20.76
CA LEU A 314 -7.76 5.29 -22.17
C LEU A 314 -9.15 4.90 -22.67
N ALA A 315 -10.16 4.84 -21.78
CA ALA A 315 -11.51 4.46 -22.10
C ALA A 315 -12.15 5.44 -23.11
N LYS A 316 -12.79 4.90 -24.15
CA LYS A 316 -13.41 5.67 -25.23
C LYS A 316 -14.85 5.28 -25.47
N ALA A 317 -15.68 6.26 -25.82
CA ALA A 317 -17.01 6.05 -26.36
C ALA A 317 -16.96 5.41 -27.75
N LYS A 318 -18.12 4.92 -28.24
CA LYS A 318 -18.26 4.43 -29.62
C LYS A 318 -17.92 5.48 -30.68
N SER A 319 -18.02 6.77 -30.35
CA SER A 319 -17.60 7.89 -31.22
C SER A 319 -16.07 8.01 -31.36
N GLY A 320 -15.28 7.33 -30.51
CA GLY A 320 -13.82 7.42 -30.45
C GLY A 320 -13.30 8.51 -29.49
N GLU A 321 -14.19 9.30 -28.89
CA GLU A 321 -13.87 10.29 -27.86
C GLU A 321 -13.56 9.62 -26.52
N PHE A 322 -12.68 10.21 -25.72
CA PHE A 322 -12.38 9.73 -24.37
C PHE A 322 -13.59 9.92 -23.45
N LEU A 323 -13.83 8.94 -22.57
CA LEU A 323 -14.94 8.99 -21.61
C LEU A 323 -14.71 10.01 -20.48
N ILE A 324 -13.46 10.40 -20.25
CA ILE A 324 -13.09 11.27 -19.13
C ILE A 324 -12.45 12.57 -19.63
N ASN A 325 -12.62 13.62 -18.83
CA ASN A 325 -11.92 14.89 -19.00
C ASN A 325 -10.68 14.95 -18.11
N ALA A 326 -9.70 15.77 -18.49
CA ALA A 326 -8.57 16.05 -17.62
C ALA A 326 -9.05 16.60 -16.26
N LYS A 327 -8.42 16.14 -15.16
CA LYS A 327 -8.75 16.46 -13.76
C LYS A 327 -10.02 15.79 -13.21
N ASP A 328 -10.61 14.84 -13.94
CA ASP A 328 -11.75 14.06 -13.46
C ASP A 328 -11.31 12.65 -12.99
N GLY A 329 -10.71 12.60 -11.80
CA GLY A 329 -10.25 11.35 -11.19
C GLY A 329 -11.40 10.40 -10.83
N ALA A 330 -12.58 10.92 -10.49
CA ALA A 330 -13.75 10.12 -10.16
C ALA A 330 -14.28 9.38 -11.39
N ALA A 331 -14.44 10.09 -12.52
CA ALA A 331 -14.84 9.44 -13.77
C ALA A 331 -13.79 8.44 -14.27
N LYS A 332 -12.48 8.71 -14.06
CA LYS A 332 -11.42 7.72 -14.33
C LYS A 332 -11.69 6.42 -13.58
N ARG A 333 -11.84 6.49 -12.24
CA ARG A 333 -12.07 5.29 -11.41
C ARG A 333 -13.37 4.58 -11.78
N MET A 334 -14.43 5.32 -12.12
CA MET A 334 -15.67 4.70 -12.61
C MET A 334 -15.47 3.94 -13.93
N ALA A 335 -14.75 4.51 -14.89
CA ALA A 335 -14.47 3.86 -16.17
C ALA A 335 -13.59 2.61 -16.02
N GLU A 336 -12.80 2.49 -14.96
CA GLU A 336 -12.01 1.30 -14.67
C GLU A 336 -12.89 0.08 -14.38
N PHE A 337 -14.04 0.24 -13.72
CA PHE A 337 -14.95 -0.88 -13.44
C PHE A 337 -15.60 -1.47 -14.70
N ASP A 338 -15.58 -0.77 -15.83
CA ASP A 338 -16.12 -1.29 -17.09
C ASP A 338 -15.13 -2.19 -17.85
N VAL A 339 -13.88 -2.26 -17.39
CA VAL A 339 -12.81 -3.02 -18.05
C VAL A 339 -12.51 -4.28 -17.25
N SER A 340 -12.57 -5.43 -17.91
CA SER A 340 -12.16 -6.72 -17.33
C SER A 340 -10.68 -6.74 -17.01
N ILE A 341 -10.26 -7.48 -15.98
CA ILE A 341 -8.86 -7.52 -15.53
C ILE A 341 -7.89 -7.88 -16.65
N ASN A 342 -8.23 -8.87 -17.48
CA ASN A 342 -7.42 -9.31 -18.63
C ASN A 342 -7.45 -8.33 -19.81
N ASP A 343 -8.20 -7.23 -19.73
CA ASP A 343 -8.20 -6.15 -20.72
C ASP A 343 -7.56 -4.86 -20.17
N LYS A 344 -7.07 -4.89 -18.92
CA LYS A 344 -6.38 -3.76 -18.30
C LYS A 344 -5.04 -3.48 -18.95
N LEU A 345 -4.62 -2.23 -18.81
CA LEU A 345 -3.26 -1.77 -19.09
C LEU A 345 -2.73 -1.14 -17.81
N ILE A 346 -1.82 -1.83 -17.15
CA ILE A 346 -1.27 -1.46 -15.85
C ILE A 346 0.14 -0.94 -16.07
N ALA A 347 0.35 0.35 -15.84
CA ALA A 347 1.69 0.92 -15.87
C ALA A 347 2.39 0.70 -14.53
N LEU A 348 3.66 0.32 -14.60
CA LEU A 348 4.51 -0.01 -13.46
C LEU A 348 5.81 0.79 -13.58
N GLY A 349 6.26 1.44 -12.51
CA GLY A 349 7.60 1.99 -12.46
C GLY A 349 8.61 0.92 -12.04
N LEU A 350 9.79 0.97 -12.65
CA LEU A 350 10.95 0.15 -12.30
C LEU A 350 12.15 1.08 -12.15
N GLN A 351 12.73 1.14 -10.96
CA GLN A 351 13.96 1.89 -10.71
C GLN A 351 15.14 0.92 -10.68
N ALA A 352 16.22 1.27 -11.38
CA ALA A 352 17.40 0.43 -11.52
C ALA A 352 18.62 1.13 -10.90
N HIS A 353 18.83 0.96 -9.60
CA HIS A 353 19.84 1.72 -8.84
C HIS A 353 21.26 1.59 -9.39
N ASN A 354 21.56 0.45 -10.01
CA ASN A 354 22.86 0.19 -10.63
C ASN A 354 22.99 0.80 -12.03
N MET A 355 21.91 1.18 -12.70
CA MET A 355 21.96 1.87 -14.00
C MET A 355 22.35 3.34 -13.81
N LYS A 356 23.66 3.59 -13.70
CA LYS A 356 24.25 4.91 -13.38
C LYS A 356 25.30 5.40 -14.38
N SER A 357 25.66 4.60 -15.39
CA SER A 357 26.71 4.94 -16.36
C SER A 357 26.15 5.36 -17.73
N GLY A 358 27.04 5.58 -18.71
CA GLY A 358 26.66 5.88 -20.08
C GLY A 358 25.76 7.12 -20.21
N PRO A 359 24.71 7.07 -21.06
CA PRO A 359 23.76 8.18 -21.21
C PRO A 359 23.05 8.56 -19.91
N VAL A 360 22.73 7.59 -19.03
CA VAL A 360 22.05 7.85 -17.75
C VAL A 360 22.91 8.75 -16.87
N GLY A 361 24.17 8.37 -16.67
CA GLY A 361 25.14 9.17 -15.90
C GLY A 361 25.42 10.53 -16.55
N SER A 362 25.53 10.58 -17.88
CA SER A 362 25.79 11.82 -18.63
C SER A 362 24.65 12.83 -18.52
N LEU A 363 23.40 12.34 -18.53
CA LEU A 363 22.20 13.17 -18.39
C LEU A 363 21.83 13.43 -16.93
N LYS A 364 22.50 12.79 -15.97
CA LYS A 364 22.11 12.75 -14.56
C LYS A 364 20.64 12.32 -14.40
N ALA A 365 20.21 11.39 -15.25
CA ALA A 365 18.87 10.82 -15.16
C ALA A 365 18.79 9.94 -13.91
N ASP A 366 17.63 9.94 -13.27
CA ASP A 366 17.42 9.21 -12.03
C ASP A 366 17.40 7.70 -12.29
N ARG A 367 18.55 7.05 -11.99
CA ARG A 367 18.70 5.59 -11.86
C ARG A 367 18.13 4.74 -13.02
N GLY A 368 18.19 5.26 -14.24
CA GLY A 368 17.71 4.55 -15.44
C GLY A 368 16.26 4.11 -15.37
N GLY A 369 15.41 4.82 -14.62
CA GLY A 369 14.02 4.44 -14.36
C GLY A 369 13.20 4.19 -15.63
N GLN A 370 12.42 3.11 -15.61
CA GLN A 370 11.57 2.68 -16.72
C GLN A 370 10.10 2.68 -16.31
N VAL A 371 9.23 3.00 -17.26
CA VAL A 371 7.79 2.74 -17.14
C VAL A 371 7.46 1.58 -18.06
N LEU A 372 7.01 0.49 -17.46
CA LEU A 372 6.58 -0.72 -18.15
C LEU A 372 5.05 -0.75 -18.19
N VAL A 373 4.47 -1.39 -19.20
CA VAL A 373 3.02 -1.63 -19.26
C VAL A 373 2.78 -3.12 -19.26
N TYR A 374 2.03 -3.58 -18.27
CA TYR A 374 1.61 -4.96 -18.11
C TYR A 374 0.13 -5.11 -18.50
N LYS A 375 -0.17 -6.20 -19.18
CA LYS A 375 -1.53 -6.65 -19.48
C LYS A 375 -1.73 -8.01 -18.80
N PRO A 376 -2.65 -8.14 -17.82
CA PRO A 376 -2.93 -9.41 -17.17
C PRO A 376 -3.44 -10.49 -18.15
N ASP A 377 -3.17 -11.74 -17.82
CA ASP A 377 -3.69 -12.94 -18.49
C ASP A 377 -3.96 -14.03 -17.43
N ILE A 378 -4.95 -13.77 -16.55
CA ILE A 378 -5.22 -14.52 -15.31
C ILE A 378 -6.64 -15.12 -15.23
#